data_AF-A0A0Q0TAQ1-F1
#
_entry.id   AF-A0A0Q0TAQ1-F1
#
_cell.length_a   1.000
_cell.length_b   1.000
_cell.length_c   1.000
_cell.angle_alpha   90.00
_cell.angle_beta   90.00
_cell.angle_gamma   90.00
#
_symmetry.space_group_name_H-M   'P 1'
#
loop_
_entity.id
_entity.type
_entity.pdbx_description
1 polymer ?
#
loop_
_entity_poly.entity_id
_entity_poly.type
_entity_poly.pdbx_seq_one_letter_code
_entity_poly.pdbx_strand_id
1 'polypeptide(L)' 'LSPEILPDSVQVTVASGKYVTFSATGEMPQVVIELWGDVWRYFGSGSCPYKRAYTTDFEYYKSASEVEISIAIK' A
#
# COMPACT_ATOMS: atom_id res chain seq x y z
N LEU A 1 -1.75 22.38 -1.54
CA LEU A 1 -0.30 22.20 -1.31
C LEU A 1 0.42 22.83 -2.48
N SER A 2 1.25 23.84 -2.25
CA SER A 2 2.03 24.47 -3.31
C SER A 2 2.99 23.43 -3.90
N PRO A 3 3.14 23.33 -5.24
CA PRO A 3 4.10 22.43 -5.86
C PRO A 3 5.48 23.09 -5.78
N GLU A 4 5.98 23.33 -4.57
CA GLU A 4 7.42 23.51 -4.41
C GLU A 4 8.03 22.15 -4.75
N ILE A 5 8.48 22.03 -5.99
CA ILE A 5 9.22 20.88 -6.47
C ILE A 5 10.45 20.80 -5.56
N LEU A 6 10.43 19.83 -4.65
CA LEU A 6 11.58 19.54 -3.82
C LEU A 6 12.73 19.22 -4.79
N PRO A 7 13.87 19.93 -4.73
CA PRO A 7 14.89 19.88 -5.77
C PRO A 7 15.45 18.48 -6.03
N ASP A 8 15.38 17.59 -5.04
CA ASP A 8 15.82 16.18 -5.12
C ASP A 8 14.65 15.18 -5.21
N SER A 9 13.43 15.65 -5.48
CA SER A 9 12.28 14.75 -5.67
C SER A 9 12.33 14.06 -7.02
N VAL A 10 11.83 12.82 -7.03
CA VAL A 10 11.58 12.07 -8.24
C VAL A 10 10.08 12.04 -8.51
N GLN A 11 9.71 12.25 -9.78
CA GLN A 11 8.34 12.04 -10.21
C GLN A 11 8.17 10.57 -10.61
N VAL A 12 7.18 9.91 -10.02
CA VAL A 12 6.80 8.54 -10.36
C VAL A 12 5.34 8.50 -10.76
N THR A 13 5.00 7.63 -11.70
CA THR A 13 3.61 7.38 -12.10
C THR A 13 3.18 6.03 -11.56
N VAL A 14 2.14 6.02 -10.71
CA VAL A 14 1.50 4.79 -10.29
C VAL A 14 0.61 4.31 -11.44
N ALA A 15 0.91 3.13 -11.98
CA ALA A 15 0.16 2.57 -13.10
C ALA A 15 -1.29 2.24 -12.66
N SER A 16 -2.26 2.59 -13.50
CA SER A 16 -3.64 2.14 -13.32
C SER A 16 -3.72 0.62 -13.42
N GLY A 17 -4.55 0.00 -12.60
CA GLY A 17 -4.66 -1.46 -12.54
C GLY A 17 -5.62 -1.92 -11.46
N LYS A 18 -5.65 -3.24 -11.25
CA LYS A 18 -6.41 -3.85 -10.16
C LYS A 18 -5.52 -4.00 -8.93
N TYR A 19 -6.11 -3.75 -7.77
CA TYR A 19 -5.45 -3.84 -6.49
C TYR A 19 -6.31 -4.64 -5.51
N VAL A 20 -5.66 -5.35 -4.60
CA VAL A 20 -6.28 -5.73 -3.32
C VAL A 20 -5.84 -4.69 -2.31
N THR A 21 -6.81 -3.98 -1.72
CA THR A 21 -6.54 -2.95 -0.72
C THR A 21 -6.89 -3.46 0.66
N PHE A 22 -5.94 -3.36 1.57
CA PHE A 22 -6.09 -3.64 3.00
C PHE A 22 -6.18 -2.30 3.72
N SER A 23 -6.98 -2.21 4.79
CA SER A 23 -7.16 -0.97 5.56
C SER A 23 -7.12 -1.28 7.05
N ALA A 24 -6.50 -0.40 7.83
CA ALA A 24 -6.52 -0.47 9.28
C ALA A 24 -6.49 0.92 9.93
N THR A 25 -7.00 0.98 11.16
CA THR A 25 -6.98 2.17 12.00
C THR A 25 -6.31 1.85 13.33
N GLY A 26 -5.34 2.64 13.75
CA GLY A 26 -4.57 2.41 14.98
C GLY A 26 -3.45 3.43 15.17
N GLU A 27 -2.55 3.11 16.10
CA GLU A 27 -1.39 3.96 16.40
C GLU A 27 -0.31 3.82 15.30
N MET A 28 0.16 4.94 14.75
CA MET A 28 1.27 4.95 13.79
C MET A 28 2.62 4.93 14.51
N PRO A 29 3.61 4.15 14.04
CA PRO A 29 3.61 3.31 12.83
C PRO A 29 3.16 1.86 13.09
N GLN A 30 2.73 1.50 14.31
CA GLN A 30 2.42 0.11 14.67
C GLN A 30 1.34 -0.49 13.76
N VAL A 31 0.29 0.26 13.46
CA VAL A 31 -0.82 -0.19 12.62
C VAL A 31 -0.39 -0.55 11.18
N VAL A 32 0.55 0.20 10.58
CA VAL A 32 1.02 -0.10 9.22
C VAL A 32 1.92 -1.36 9.20
N ILE A 33 2.71 -1.57 10.25
CA ILE A 33 3.54 -2.76 10.40
C ILE A 33 2.66 -4.01 10.54
N GLU A 34 1.62 -3.94 11.36
CA GLU A 34 0.65 -5.03 11.54
C GLU A 34 -0.12 -5.31 10.24
N LEU A 35 -0.55 -4.26 9.53
CA LEU A 35 -1.25 -4.40 8.26
C LEU A 35 -0.40 -5.08 7.18
N TRP A 36 0.91 -4.81 7.13
CA TRP A 36 1.83 -5.57 6.28
C TRP A 36 1.93 -7.05 6.67
N GLY A 37 1.87 -7.36 7.96
CA GLY A 37 1.78 -8.74 8.44
C GLY A 37 0.56 -9.48 7.88
N ASP A 38 -0.59 -8.80 7.81
CA ASP A 38 -1.81 -9.35 7.22
C ASP A 38 -1.71 -9.50 5.70
N VAL A 39 -1.10 -8.53 5.01
CA VAL A 39 -0.79 -8.64 3.58
C VAL A 39 0.07 -9.87 3.30
N TRP A 40 1.15 -10.08 4.05
CA TRP A 40 2.03 -11.24 3.88
C TRP A 40 1.30 -12.55 4.15
N ARG A 41 0.47 -12.61 5.18
CA ARG A 41 -0.34 -13.79 5.50
C ARG A 41 -1.33 -14.11 4.38
N TYR A 42 -1.98 -13.08 3.83
CA TYR A 42 -2.95 -13.23 2.75
C TYR A 42 -2.29 -13.78 1.47
N PHE A 43 -1.22 -13.16 1.00
CA PHE A 43 -0.53 -13.60 -0.23
C PHE A 43 0.35 -14.84 -0.03
N GLY A 44 0.76 -15.14 1.20
CA GLY A 44 1.46 -16.37 1.55
C GLY A 44 0.55 -17.59 1.68
N SER A 45 -0.77 -17.40 1.74
CA SER A 45 -1.73 -18.50 1.79
C SER A 45 -1.78 -19.26 0.46
N GLY A 46 -1.71 -20.59 0.51
CA GLY A 46 -1.90 -21.45 -0.67
C GLY A 46 -3.30 -21.36 -1.31
N SER A 47 -4.27 -20.77 -0.60
CA SER A 47 -5.62 -20.51 -1.10
C SER A 47 -5.82 -19.10 -1.66
N CYS A 48 -4.75 -18.28 -1.75
CA CYS A 48 -4.88 -16.91 -2.26
C CYS A 48 -5.29 -16.94 -3.74
N PRO A 49 -6.45 -16.36 -4.11
CA PRO A 49 -6.94 -16.40 -5.49
C PRO A 49 -6.20 -15.42 -6.41
N TYR A 50 -5.41 -14.51 -5.85
CA TYR A 50 -4.73 -13.44 -6.58
C TYR A 50 -3.23 -13.64 -6.62
N LYS A 51 -2.60 -13.21 -7.72
CA LYS A 51 -1.15 -13.14 -7.87
C LYS A 51 -0.71 -11.69 -7.89
N ARG A 52 0.29 -11.35 -7.07
CA ARG A 52 0.90 -10.01 -7.09
C ARG A 52 1.47 -9.69 -8.47
N ALA A 53 1.26 -8.45 -8.91
CA ALA A 53 1.78 -7.94 -10.18
C ALA A 53 3.26 -7.52 -10.06
N TYR A 54 3.71 -7.13 -8.87
CA TYR A 54 5.05 -6.59 -8.62
C TYR A 54 5.40 -5.38 -9.50
N THR A 55 4.40 -4.53 -9.79
CA THR A 55 4.58 -3.26 -10.52
C THR A 55 4.82 -2.11 -9.55
N THR A 56 3.77 -1.65 -8.88
CA THR A 56 3.86 -0.63 -7.83
C THR A 56 2.77 -0.89 -6.82
N ASP A 57 3.19 -1.15 -5.59
CA ASP A 57 2.32 -1.17 -4.41
C ASP A 57 2.51 0.14 -3.66
N PHE A 58 1.53 0.58 -2.87
CA PHE A 58 1.66 1.81 -2.11
C PHE A 58 0.89 1.77 -0.80
N GLU A 59 1.40 2.54 0.16
CA GLU A 59 0.72 2.91 1.40
C GLU A 59 0.00 4.25 1.20
N TYR A 60 -1.27 4.31 1.55
CA TYR A 60 -2.05 5.55 1.59
C TYR A 60 -2.42 5.88 3.03
N TYR A 61 -1.67 6.82 3.61
CA TYR A 61 -1.91 7.38 4.94
C TYR A 61 -3.05 8.39 4.88
N LYS A 62 -4.29 7.91 5.03
CA LYS A 62 -5.52 8.70 4.95
C LYS A 62 -5.66 9.73 6.05
N SER A 63 -5.18 9.39 7.25
CA SER A 63 -5.22 10.26 8.41
C SER A 63 -4.07 9.95 9.37
N ALA A 64 -4.03 10.62 10.52
CA ALA A 64 -3.02 10.34 11.55
C ALA A 64 -3.12 8.92 12.14
N SER A 65 -4.24 8.21 11.94
CA SER A 65 -4.48 6.88 12.48
C SER A 65 -4.99 5.85 11.46
N GLU A 66 -5.33 6.25 10.23
CA GLU A 66 -5.84 5.34 9.20
C GLU A 66 -4.84 5.18 8.06
N VAL A 67 -4.55 3.93 7.69
CA VAL A 67 -3.69 3.56 6.56
C VAL A 67 -4.37 2.50 5.70
N GLU A 68 -4.16 2.63 4.39
CA GLU A 68 -4.42 1.58 3.42
C GLU A 68 -3.13 1.08 2.78
N ILE A 69 -3.04 -0.22 2.51
CA ILE A 69 -1.98 -0.81 1.68
C ILE A 69 -2.64 -1.40 0.44
N SER A 70 -2.31 -0.87 -0.73
CA SER A 70 -2.81 -1.35 -2.02
C SER A 70 -1.75 -2.19 -2.71
N ILE A 71 -2.05 -3.47 -2.91
CA ILE A 71 -1.17 -4.43 -3.58
C ILE A 71 -1.68 -4.70 -4.99
N ALA A 72 -0.87 -4.37 -6.00
CA ALA A 72 -1.19 -4.59 -7.40
C ALA A 72 -1.29 -6.09 -7.72
N ILE A 73 -2.31 -6.47 -8.50
CA ILE A 73 -2.57 -7.87 -8.88
C ILE A 73 -2.64 -8.04 -10.41
N LYS A 74 -2.41 -9.29 -10.86
CA LYS A 74 -2.50 -9.70 -12.27
C LYS A 74 -3.93 -9.84 -12.76
#